data_AF-A0A1V4PPH7-F1
#
_entry.id   AF-A0A1V4PPH7-F1
#
_cell.length_a   1.000
_cell.length_b   1.000
_cell.length_c   1.000
_cell.angle_alpha   90.00
_cell.angle_beta   90.00
_cell.angle_gamma   90.00
#
_symmetry.space_group_name_H-M   'P 1'
#
loop_
_entity.id
_entity.type
_entity.pdbx_description
1 polymer ?
#
loop_
_entity_poly.entity_id
_entity_poly.type
_entity_poly.pdbx_seq_one_letter_code
_entity_poly.pdbx_strand_id
1 'polypeptide(L)'
;MAVVDDRGHGARRDSGRGGSGGFDDEAPIPTEEFGRQPPQDMAAEQSVLGGMLLSKDAIADVVEKIRPADFYRPAHQAVYDAILELYGKGEPADAVTVSAELERAGELRRVGGAPYLHTLISTVPTAANAGYYAEIVAEKAILRRLVEAGTRIVQFGYSGADGQDVAEVVDRAQAEVYEVTERRTAEDYVPLEELLQPTMDEIDSIASRGGLSLGVPTGFADLDKLTNGLHPGQMIIVAARPGVGKALSLDTPLPTPTGWTTMGRVAVGDKLLDAHGRPTTVVAATDVMTERPCYEVEFADGNSILADAWHEWAIEVDGSSQVVTTEGMCAHVGSAFIRNTKPLELPRKRFAYGPYTVAALAGMAFDDPEIGMRIDAEGPVDVMTLMADLGGRIPYEYLRGSIAQRRALLAGLLDARATVDDDGWITVPAATRHMTAVVADLVAGLGYPYRRSATGWLRVDADDDVFTVHH
;
A
#
# COMPACT_ATOMS: atom_id res chain seq x y z
N MET A 1 13.22 3.39 -19.86
CA MET A 1 13.99 2.87 -21.00
C MET A 1 13.14 3.12 -22.23
N ALA A 2 13.53 4.05 -23.10
CA ALA A 2 12.75 4.45 -24.27
C ALA A 2 13.24 3.70 -25.51
N VAL A 3 12.31 3.22 -26.33
CA VAL A 3 12.58 2.64 -27.65
C VAL A 3 11.70 3.37 -28.67
N VAL A 4 12.37 3.95 -29.66
CA VAL A 4 11.82 4.68 -30.81
C VAL A 4 11.52 3.66 -31.91
N ASP A 5 10.40 3.83 -32.63
CA ASP A 5 10.16 3.13 -33.90
C ASP A 5 10.15 4.13 -35.07
N ASP A 6 10.75 3.66 -36.15
CA ASP A 6 11.30 4.34 -37.30
C ASP A 6 10.55 3.83 -38.53
N ARG A 7 9.71 4.68 -39.14
CA ARG A 7 9.07 4.39 -40.42
C ARG A 7 8.59 5.65 -41.12
N GLY A 8 9.51 6.23 -41.90
CA GLY A 8 9.20 7.17 -42.97
C GLY A 8 8.89 6.45 -44.29
N HIS A 9 7.81 6.86 -44.96
CA HIS A 9 7.59 6.77 -46.40
C HIS A 9 6.80 8.05 -46.77
N GLY A 10 7.31 8.99 -47.57
CA GLY A 10 7.73 8.89 -48.96
C GLY A 10 6.58 9.40 -49.86
N ALA A 11 6.46 10.70 -50.13
CA ALA A 11 7.08 11.47 -51.23
C ALA A 11 6.18 11.66 -52.49
N ARG A 12 6.21 12.92 -53.02
CA ARG A 12 5.92 13.40 -54.40
C ARG A 12 4.44 13.64 -54.78
N ARG A 13 4.03 14.68 -55.54
CA ARG A 13 4.64 15.64 -56.50
C ARG A 13 3.69 16.87 -56.59
N ASP A 14 4.16 18.12 -56.53
CA ASP A 14 4.65 19.01 -57.63
C ASP A 14 3.55 19.64 -58.52
N SER A 15 3.35 20.96 -58.41
CA SER A 15 3.55 21.96 -59.49
C SER A 15 2.90 23.30 -59.16
N GLY A 16 3.58 24.43 -59.45
CA GLY A 16 2.89 25.72 -59.62
C GLY A 16 3.51 27.05 -59.17
N ARG A 17 4.81 27.28 -59.38
CA ARG A 17 5.40 28.55 -59.90
C ARG A 17 4.88 29.93 -59.41
N GLY A 18 5.74 30.67 -58.69
CA GLY A 18 6.12 32.06 -59.05
C GLY A 18 5.88 33.19 -58.03
N GLY A 19 6.96 33.92 -57.68
CA GLY A 19 6.90 35.39 -57.53
C GLY A 19 7.15 36.03 -56.16
N SER A 20 8.43 36.32 -55.86
CA SER A 20 8.99 37.53 -55.22
C SER A 20 8.22 38.35 -54.16
N GLY A 21 8.87 38.55 -53.01
CA GLY A 21 9.01 39.87 -52.37
C GLY A 21 8.27 40.07 -51.04
N GLY A 22 9.00 40.58 -50.04
CA GLY A 22 8.44 41.21 -48.84
C GLY A 22 8.67 40.42 -47.55
N PHE A 23 9.72 40.79 -46.82
CA PHE A 23 9.82 40.51 -45.39
C PHE A 23 8.88 41.46 -44.63
N ASP A 24 8.28 40.91 -43.58
CA ASP A 24 7.67 41.57 -42.42
C ASP A 24 6.30 42.23 -42.64
N ASP A 25 5.28 41.38 -42.76
CA ASP A 25 3.89 41.75 -42.47
C ASP A 25 3.64 41.53 -40.96
N GLU A 26 3.57 42.65 -40.25
CA GLU A 26 3.25 42.78 -38.83
C GLU A 26 1.83 42.23 -38.60
N ALA A 27 1.73 40.96 -38.22
CA ALA A 27 0.46 40.36 -37.83
C ALA A 27 -0.11 41.16 -36.64
N PRO A 28 -1.36 41.65 -36.72
CA PRO A 28 -1.94 42.44 -35.64
C PRO A 28 -2.03 41.57 -34.39
N ILE A 29 -1.48 42.07 -33.28
CA ILE A 29 -1.59 41.47 -31.96
C ILE A 29 -3.07 41.20 -31.70
N PRO A 30 -3.50 39.95 -31.43
CA PRO A 30 -4.89 39.70 -31.09
C PRO A 30 -5.23 40.46 -29.80
N THR A 31 -6.03 41.52 -29.92
CA THR A 31 -6.69 42.15 -28.79
C THR A 31 -7.75 41.17 -28.28
N GLU A 32 -7.35 40.21 -27.44
CA GLU A 32 -8.23 39.23 -26.82
C GLU A 32 -8.85 39.75 -25.51
N GLU A 33 -10.17 39.87 -25.53
CA GLU A 33 -11.15 39.70 -24.45
C GLU A 33 -10.68 39.88 -22.98
N PHE A 34 -11.15 40.97 -22.36
CA PHE A 34 -11.20 41.22 -20.91
C PHE A 34 -12.11 40.24 -20.11
N GLY A 35 -12.22 38.98 -20.53
CA GLY A 35 -13.16 37.98 -20.00
C GLY A 35 -12.54 36.74 -19.38
N ARG A 36 -11.21 36.65 -19.26
CA ARG A 36 -10.56 35.46 -18.66
C ARG A 36 -10.71 35.51 -17.14
N GLN A 37 -11.61 34.68 -16.62
CA GLN A 37 -11.73 34.45 -15.19
C GLN A 37 -10.40 33.86 -14.65
N PRO A 38 -9.87 34.35 -13.51
CA PRO A 38 -8.64 33.81 -12.95
C PRO A 38 -8.72 32.29 -12.74
N PRO A 39 -7.61 31.56 -12.90
CA PRO A 39 -7.57 30.11 -12.69
C PRO A 39 -8.11 29.71 -11.31
N GLN A 40 -9.10 28.83 -11.31
CA GLN A 40 -9.79 28.34 -10.12
C GLN A 40 -10.41 26.96 -10.41
N ASP A 41 -10.71 26.22 -9.35
CA ASP A 41 -11.54 25.02 -9.40
C ASP A 41 -12.44 24.98 -8.17
N MET A 42 -13.70 25.39 -8.35
CA MET A 42 -14.63 25.49 -7.23
C MET A 42 -14.99 24.13 -6.63
N ALA A 43 -15.06 23.10 -7.47
CA ALA A 43 -15.42 21.76 -7.01
C ALA A 43 -14.28 21.17 -6.18
N ALA A 44 -13.03 21.39 -6.58
CA ALA A 44 -11.87 21.00 -5.80
C ALA A 44 -11.82 21.73 -4.45
N GLU A 45 -12.02 23.05 -4.43
CA GLU A 45 -12.05 23.82 -3.17
C GLU A 45 -13.13 23.32 -2.20
N GLN A 46 -14.35 23.09 -2.70
CA GLN A 46 -15.44 22.55 -1.89
C GLN A 46 -15.09 21.15 -1.38
N SER A 47 -14.40 20.35 -2.20
CA SER A 47 -14.03 18.99 -1.85
C SER A 47 -12.94 18.92 -0.79
N VAL A 48 -11.99 19.86 -0.81
CA VAL A 48 -10.98 19.99 0.23
C VAL A 48 -11.63 20.33 1.57
N LEU A 49 -12.47 21.37 1.61
CA LEU A 49 -13.11 21.80 2.86
C LEU A 49 -14.08 20.74 3.40
N GLY A 50 -14.87 20.10 2.53
CA GLY A 50 -15.74 19.01 2.95
C GLY A 50 -14.97 17.81 3.51
N GLY A 51 -13.80 17.50 2.93
CA GLY A 51 -12.95 16.40 3.40
C GLY A 51 -12.34 16.70 4.77
N MET A 52 -11.88 17.94 4.98
CA MET A 52 -11.37 18.42 6.27
C MET A 52 -12.45 18.42 7.37
N LEU A 53 -13.71 18.74 7.02
CA LEU A 53 -14.83 18.69 7.97
C LEU A 53 -15.27 17.26 8.33
N LEU A 54 -14.90 16.26 7.49
CA LEU A 54 -15.25 14.85 7.68
C LEU A 54 -14.20 14.08 8.48
N SER A 55 -12.92 14.40 8.31
CA SER A 55 -11.83 13.67 8.97
C SER A 55 -10.69 14.59 9.40
N LYS A 56 -10.18 14.35 10.60
CA LYS A 56 -8.99 15.01 11.14
C LYS A 56 -7.73 14.69 10.33
N ASP A 57 -7.62 13.48 9.79
CA ASP A 57 -6.44 13.06 9.02
C ASP A 57 -6.35 13.83 7.70
N ALA A 58 -7.50 14.10 7.08
CA ALA A 58 -7.58 14.96 5.90
C ALA A 58 -7.11 16.39 6.17
N ILE A 59 -7.24 16.90 7.41
CA ILE A 59 -6.69 18.21 7.78
C ILE A 59 -5.16 18.18 7.72
N ALA A 60 -4.52 17.13 8.25
CA ALA A 60 -3.07 17.01 8.25
C ALA A 60 -2.50 17.01 6.82
N ASP A 61 -3.08 16.19 5.93
CA ASP A 61 -2.64 16.07 4.53
C ASP A 61 -2.80 17.38 3.74
N VAL A 62 -3.85 18.14 4.02
CA VAL A 62 -4.17 19.39 3.30
C VAL A 62 -3.28 20.54 3.79
N VAL A 63 -2.98 20.60 5.09
CA VAL A 63 -2.14 21.65 5.69
C VAL A 63 -0.71 21.63 5.15
N GLU A 64 -0.19 20.47 4.75
CA GLU A 64 1.12 20.39 4.11
C GLU A 64 1.14 21.02 2.71
N LYS A 65 -0.01 21.03 2.01
CA LYS A 65 -0.08 21.35 0.58
C LYS A 65 -0.53 22.76 0.26
N ILE A 66 -1.48 23.31 1.03
CA ILE A 66 -2.10 24.61 0.74
C ILE A 66 -2.13 25.55 1.95
N ARG A 67 -2.33 26.83 1.66
CA ARG A 67 -2.53 27.90 2.64
C ARG A 67 -3.92 28.53 2.43
N PRO A 68 -4.44 29.29 3.41
CA PRO A 68 -5.74 29.93 3.27
C PRO A 68 -5.83 30.80 2.00
N ALA A 69 -4.78 31.56 1.68
CA ALA A 69 -4.73 32.42 0.50
C ALA A 69 -4.77 31.68 -0.86
N ASP A 70 -4.59 30.35 -0.87
CA ASP A 70 -4.63 29.55 -2.10
C ASP A 70 -6.07 29.27 -2.58
N PHE A 71 -7.08 29.42 -1.72
CA PHE A 71 -8.48 29.38 -2.14
C PHE A 71 -8.85 30.65 -2.92
N TYR A 72 -9.56 30.49 -4.03
CA TYR A 72 -10.08 31.60 -4.81
C TYR A 72 -11.23 32.33 -4.10
N ARG A 73 -12.14 31.59 -3.46
CA ARG A 73 -13.27 32.22 -2.75
C ARG A 73 -12.89 32.65 -1.33
N PRO A 74 -13.07 33.92 -0.95
CA PRO A 74 -12.85 34.39 0.42
C PRO A 74 -13.66 33.64 1.47
N ALA A 75 -14.88 33.18 1.11
CA ALA A 75 -15.69 32.33 1.98
C ALA A 75 -14.99 31.00 2.32
N HIS A 76 -14.28 30.41 1.37
CA HIS A 76 -13.53 29.18 1.58
C HIS A 76 -12.26 29.41 2.41
N GLN A 77 -11.60 30.56 2.23
CA GLN A 77 -10.48 30.99 3.06
C GLN A 77 -10.90 31.04 4.54
N ALA A 78 -12.03 31.71 4.82
CA ALA A 78 -12.54 31.85 6.20
C ALA A 78 -12.91 30.50 6.84
N VAL A 79 -13.51 29.58 6.07
CA VAL A 79 -13.80 28.22 6.56
C VAL A 79 -12.51 27.46 6.86
N TYR A 80 -11.52 27.54 5.97
CA TYR A 80 -10.22 26.90 6.16
C TYR A 80 -9.51 27.44 7.41
N ASP A 81 -9.46 28.76 7.59
CA ASP A 81 -8.88 29.40 8.78
C ASP A 81 -9.55 28.94 10.07
N ALA A 82 -10.88 28.85 10.11
CA ALA A 82 -11.62 28.36 11.26
C ALA A 82 -11.28 26.88 11.57
N ILE A 83 -11.12 26.05 10.55
CA ILE A 83 -10.69 24.65 10.70
C ILE A 83 -9.27 24.59 11.28
N LEU A 84 -8.34 25.41 10.79
CA LEU A 84 -6.98 25.46 11.33
C LEU A 84 -6.94 25.92 12.78
N GLU A 85 -7.75 26.91 13.15
CA GLU A 85 -7.80 27.42 14.53
C GLU A 85 -8.28 26.33 15.50
N LEU A 86 -9.33 25.59 15.14
CA LEU A 86 -9.84 24.47 15.95
C LEU A 86 -8.81 23.32 16.02
N TYR A 87 -8.21 22.97 14.88
CA TYR A 87 -7.18 21.94 14.82
C TYR A 87 -5.96 22.29 15.68
N GLY A 88 -5.51 23.55 15.66
CA GLY A 88 -4.41 24.04 16.49
C GLY A 88 -4.71 24.03 18.00
N LYS A 89 -5.99 24.16 18.39
CA LYS A 89 -6.45 24.00 19.78
C LYS A 89 -6.63 22.52 20.19
N GLY A 90 -6.51 21.59 19.24
CA GLY A 90 -6.78 20.17 19.46
C GLY A 90 -8.29 19.84 19.56
N GLU A 91 -9.15 20.74 19.12
CA GLU A 91 -10.60 20.56 19.08
C GLU A 91 -11.02 19.89 17.75
N PRO A 92 -12.08 19.05 17.74
CA PRO A 92 -12.59 18.48 16.49
C PRO A 92 -13.12 19.60 15.59
N ALA A 93 -12.73 19.60 14.32
CA ALA A 93 -13.18 20.57 13.33
C ALA A 93 -14.28 19.98 12.44
N ASP A 94 -15.46 19.74 13.02
CA ASP A 94 -16.67 19.28 12.32
C ASP A 94 -17.60 20.46 11.93
N ALA A 95 -18.70 20.18 11.24
CA ALA A 95 -19.64 21.24 10.80
C ALA A 95 -20.21 22.08 11.96
N VAL A 96 -20.36 21.50 13.15
CA VAL A 96 -20.99 22.17 14.29
C VAL A 96 -19.99 23.09 14.97
N THR A 97 -18.80 22.57 15.25
CA THR A 97 -17.69 23.30 15.86
C THR A 97 -17.18 24.43 14.95
N VAL A 98 -17.02 24.17 13.65
CA VAL A 98 -16.66 25.18 12.66
C VAL A 98 -17.76 26.24 12.51
N SER A 99 -19.04 25.85 12.55
CA SER A 99 -20.13 26.84 12.55
C SER A 99 -20.08 27.75 13.78
N ALA A 100 -19.80 27.20 14.96
CA ALA A 100 -19.71 27.96 16.19
C ALA A 100 -18.50 28.92 16.18
N GLU A 101 -17.36 28.47 15.66
CA GLU A 101 -16.15 29.29 15.51
C GLU A 101 -16.38 30.43 14.49
N LEU A 102 -16.98 30.13 13.34
CA LEU A 102 -17.36 31.15 12.36
C LEU A 102 -18.41 32.15 12.88
N GLU A 103 -19.32 31.71 13.76
CA GLU A 103 -20.28 32.60 14.42
C GLU A 103 -19.58 33.52 15.42
N ARG A 104 -18.65 32.99 16.22
CA ARG A 104 -17.82 33.76 17.16
C ARG A 104 -16.96 34.80 16.43
N ALA A 105 -16.43 34.45 15.26
CA ALA A 105 -15.67 35.36 14.40
C ALA A 105 -16.55 36.36 13.61
N GLY A 106 -17.88 36.20 13.61
CA GLY A 106 -18.80 37.05 12.85
C GLY A 106 -18.81 36.80 11.34
N GLU A 107 -18.19 35.72 10.87
CA GLU A 107 -18.00 35.38 9.45
C GLU A 107 -19.04 34.38 8.93
N LEU A 108 -19.80 33.70 9.80
CA LEU A 108 -20.75 32.64 9.42
C LEU A 108 -21.76 33.07 8.33
N ARG A 109 -22.26 34.31 8.40
CA ARG A 109 -23.19 34.84 7.38
C ARG A 109 -22.51 35.06 6.03
N ARG A 110 -21.23 35.43 6.01
CA ARG A 110 -20.46 35.68 4.78
C ARG A 110 -20.11 34.39 4.05
N VAL A 111 -19.97 33.29 4.79
CA VAL A 111 -19.71 31.95 4.26
C VAL A 111 -20.96 31.30 3.64
N GLY A 112 -22.16 31.78 3.96
CA GLY A 112 -23.43 31.20 3.49
C GLY A 112 -24.22 30.48 4.59
N GLY A 113 -23.81 30.62 5.85
CA GLY A 113 -24.48 30.04 7.02
C GLY A 113 -24.14 28.57 7.27
N ALA A 114 -24.61 28.05 8.40
CA ALA A 114 -24.43 26.65 8.79
C ALA A 114 -24.85 25.62 7.71
N PRO A 115 -25.93 25.83 6.92
CA PRO A 115 -26.29 24.91 5.84
C PRO A 115 -25.23 24.76 4.74
N TYR A 116 -24.39 25.78 4.54
CA TYR A 116 -23.33 25.71 3.54
C TYR A 116 -22.26 24.69 3.93
N LEU A 117 -21.91 24.59 5.22
CA LEU A 117 -20.94 23.60 5.71
C LEU A 117 -21.42 22.15 5.46
N HIS A 118 -22.73 21.89 5.63
CA HIS A 118 -23.31 20.58 5.27
C HIS A 118 -23.30 20.32 3.76
N THR A 119 -23.45 21.37 2.95
CA THR A 119 -23.29 21.27 1.48
C THR A 119 -21.85 20.88 1.13
N LEU A 120 -20.84 21.48 1.76
CA LEU A 120 -19.42 21.13 1.56
C LEU A 120 -19.16 19.65 1.86
N ILE A 121 -19.67 19.16 2.98
CA ILE A 121 -19.58 17.73 3.35
C ILE A 121 -20.26 16.84 2.32
N SER A 122 -21.45 17.23 1.84
CA SER A 122 -22.21 16.43 0.88
C SER A 122 -21.61 16.42 -0.53
N THR A 123 -20.74 17.38 -0.85
CA THR A 123 -20.07 17.48 -2.15
C THR A 123 -18.90 16.49 -2.26
N VAL A 124 -18.36 16.04 -1.13
CA VAL A 124 -17.19 15.16 -1.08
C VAL A 124 -17.60 13.70 -1.17
N PRO A 125 -17.10 12.94 -2.16
CA PRO A 125 -17.34 11.50 -2.22
C PRO A 125 -16.68 10.75 -1.06
N THR A 126 -15.42 11.10 -0.74
CA THR A 126 -14.63 10.50 0.35
C THR A 126 -13.64 11.51 0.92
N ALA A 127 -13.46 11.52 2.25
CA ALA A 127 -12.48 12.40 2.90
C ALA A 127 -11.02 12.05 2.54
N ALA A 128 -10.75 10.79 2.18
CA ALA A 128 -9.42 10.30 1.79
C ALA A 128 -8.84 11.01 0.55
N ASN A 129 -9.70 11.58 -0.32
CA ASN A 129 -9.25 12.26 -1.53
C ASN A 129 -8.96 13.76 -1.31
N ALA A 130 -9.11 14.29 -0.09
CA ALA A 130 -8.91 15.71 0.21
C ALA A 130 -7.51 16.19 -0.19
N GLY A 131 -6.47 15.37 0.05
CA GLY A 131 -5.10 15.66 -0.33
C GLY A 131 -4.89 15.78 -1.85
N TYR A 132 -5.62 15.02 -2.67
CA TYR A 132 -5.57 15.12 -4.13
C TYR A 132 -6.25 16.40 -4.62
N TYR A 133 -7.42 16.75 -4.07
CA TYR A 133 -8.09 18.00 -4.41
C TYR A 133 -7.29 19.23 -3.96
N ALA A 134 -6.55 19.14 -2.85
CA ALA A 134 -5.68 20.21 -2.38
C ALA A 134 -4.54 20.49 -3.38
N GLU A 135 -4.01 19.47 -4.04
CA GLU A 135 -3.00 19.64 -5.09
C GLU A 135 -3.57 20.41 -6.29
N ILE A 136 -4.80 20.10 -6.71
CA ILE A 136 -5.50 20.85 -7.77
C ILE A 136 -5.66 22.32 -7.37
N VAL A 137 -6.08 22.60 -6.13
CA VAL A 137 -6.23 23.98 -5.63
C VAL A 137 -4.87 24.69 -5.61
N ALA A 138 -3.80 24.03 -5.17
CA ALA A 138 -2.45 24.57 -5.15
C ALA A 138 -1.97 24.95 -6.57
N GLU A 139 -2.19 24.08 -7.55
CA GLU A 139 -1.86 24.35 -8.96
C GLU A 139 -2.60 25.58 -9.49
N LYS A 140 -3.92 25.67 -9.24
CA LYS A 140 -4.70 26.84 -9.66
C LYS A 140 -4.25 28.12 -8.94
N ALA A 141 -3.87 28.04 -7.67
CA ALA A 141 -3.33 29.16 -6.92
C ALA A 141 -2.00 29.67 -7.48
N ILE A 142 -1.09 28.76 -7.89
CA ILE A 142 0.17 29.13 -8.57
C ILE A 142 -0.13 29.84 -9.89
N LEU A 143 -1.02 29.29 -10.72
CA LEU A 143 -1.40 29.91 -11.98
C LEU A 143 -2.05 31.29 -11.77
N ARG A 144 -2.88 31.43 -10.74
CA ARG A 144 -3.50 32.71 -10.38
C ARG A 144 -2.46 33.75 -9.93
N ARG A 145 -1.52 33.38 -9.05
CA ARG A 145 -0.41 34.25 -8.63
C ARG A 145 0.47 34.66 -9.81
N LEU A 146 0.71 33.77 -10.77
CA LEU A 146 1.45 34.10 -11.98
C LEU A 146 0.72 35.15 -12.84
N VAL A 147 -0.61 35.07 -12.96
CA VAL A 147 -1.41 36.08 -13.66
C VAL A 147 -1.35 37.43 -12.94
N GLU A 148 -1.41 37.42 -11.60
CA GLU A 148 -1.31 38.63 -10.78
C GLU A 148 0.08 39.27 -10.89
N ALA A 149 1.15 38.48 -10.78
CA ALA A 149 2.52 38.94 -10.97
C ALA A 149 2.72 39.50 -12.38
N GLY A 150 2.24 38.81 -13.41
CA GLY A 150 2.25 39.32 -14.79
C GLY A 150 1.54 40.66 -14.93
N THR A 151 0.39 40.83 -14.26
CA THR A 151 -0.35 42.10 -14.25
C THR A 151 0.43 43.21 -13.55
N ARG A 152 1.10 42.92 -12.42
CA ARG A 152 1.96 43.88 -11.70
C ARG A 152 3.19 44.27 -12.53
N ILE A 153 3.82 43.30 -13.21
CA ILE A 153 4.97 43.56 -14.09
C ILE A 153 4.57 44.47 -15.26
N VAL A 154 3.39 44.24 -15.85
CA VAL A 154 2.84 45.15 -16.89
C VAL A 154 2.64 46.56 -16.32
N GLN A 155 2.09 46.68 -15.11
CA GLN A 155 1.93 47.99 -14.43
C GLN A 155 3.28 48.68 -14.18
N PHE A 156 4.30 47.94 -13.73
CA PHE A 156 5.65 48.46 -13.56
C PHE A 156 6.23 49.02 -14.87
N GLY A 157 5.98 48.33 -15.99
CA GLY A 157 6.40 48.81 -17.32
C GLY A 157 5.77 50.15 -17.72
N TYR A 158 4.50 50.37 -17.38
CA TYR A 158 3.83 51.66 -17.64
C TYR A 158 4.25 52.75 -16.65
N SER A 159 4.48 52.43 -15.37
CA SER A 159 4.93 53.39 -14.35
C SER A 159 6.40 53.80 -14.49
N GLY A 160 7.25 52.94 -15.07
CA GLY A 160 8.65 53.26 -15.36
C GLY A 160 8.83 54.37 -16.40
N ALA A 161 7.79 54.67 -17.19
CA ALA A 161 7.79 55.80 -18.13
C ALA A 161 7.77 57.18 -17.44
N ASP A 162 7.48 57.24 -16.14
CA ASP A 162 7.37 58.48 -15.34
C ASP A 162 8.66 58.87 -14.58
N GLY A 163 9.82 58.35 -15.01
CA GLY A 163 11.14 58.80 -14.51
C GLY A 163 11.75 57.99 -13.37
N GLN A 164 11.29 56.76 -13.12
CA GLN A 164 11.97 55.80 -12.23
C GLN A 164 13.23 55.23 -12.89
N ASP A 165 14.21 54.80 -12.08
CA ASP A 165 15.37 54.07 -12.59
C ASP A 165 14.92 52.72 -13.18
N VAL A 166 15.26 52.50 -14.45
CA VAL A 166 14.92 51.27 -15.17
C VAL A 166 15.50 50.04 -14.45
N ALA A 167 16.66 50.17 -13.80
CA ALA A 167 17.25 49.08 -13.03
C ALA A 167 16.34 48.65 -11.86
N GLU A 168 15.80 49.62 -11.11
CA GLU A 168 14.90 49.37 -9.98
C GLU A 168 13.59 48.70 -10.44
N VAL A 169 13.06 49.11 -11.60
CA VAL A 169 11.85 48.51 -12.21
C VAL A 169 12.10 47.04 -12.59
N VAL A 170 13.25 46.73 -13.18
CA VAL A 170 13.63 45.36 -13.54
C VAL A 170 13.83 44.48 -12.30
N ASP A 171 14.51 44.99 -11.27
CA ASP A 171 14.73 44.26 -10.02
C ASP A 171 13.40 43.92 -9.33
N ARG A 172 12.45 44.86 -9.31
CA ARG A 172 11.10 44.64 -8.78
C ARG A 172 10.32 43.60 -9.59
N ALA A 173 10.43 43.63 -10.92
CA ALA A 173 9.79 42.63 -11.77
C ALA A 173 10.39 41.22 -11.56
N GLN A 174 11.71 41.12 -11.35
CA GLN A 174 12.37 39.86 -11.02
C GLN A 174 11.90 39.31 -9.67
N ALA A 175 11.80 40.17 -8.64
CA ALA A 175 11.29 39.78 -7.33
C ALA A 175 9.85 39.22 -7.41
N GLU A 176 8.96 39.87 -8.17
CA GLU A 176 7.58 39.41 -8.37
C GLU A 176 7.50 38.02 -9.02
N VAL A 177 8.35 37.72 -10.01
CA VAL A 177 8.40 36.38 -10.62
C VAL A 177 8.97 35.36 -9.64
N TYR A 178 9.99 35.74 -8.87
CA TYR A 178 10.64 34.88 -7.90
C TYR A 178 9.67 34.42 -6.79
N GLU A 179 8.85 35.33 -6.26
CA GLU A 179 7.82 35.03 -5.25
C GLU A 179 6.76 34.01 -5.73
N VAL A 180 6.52 33.92 -7.03
CA VAL A 180 5.61 32.90 -7.61
C VAL A 180 6.25 31.51 -7.57
N THR A 181 7.58 31.43 -7.74
CA THR A 181 8.35 30.18 -7.81
C THR A 181 8.77 29.62 -6.45
N GLU A 182 8.96 30.46 -5.43
CA GLU A 182 9.61 30.10 -4.15
C GLU A 182 8.78 29.19 -3.20
N ARG A 183 7.64 28.63 -3.64
CA ARG A 183 6.84 27.72 -2.78
C ARG A 183 7.01 26.23 -3.07
N ARG A 184 7.80 25.86 -4.07
CA ARG A 184 8.22 24.46 -4.23
C ARG A 184 9.56 24.29 -3.53
N THR A 185 9.48 23.76 -2.30
CA THR A 185 10.60 23.31 -1.46
C THR A 185 11.32 24.44 -0.72
N ALA A 186 11.04 24.56 0.59
CA ALA A 186 12.01 25.14 1.51
C ALA A 186 13.22 24.20 1.51
N GLU A 187 14.26 24.53 0.76
CA GLU A 187 15.57 23.92 0.93
C GLU A 187 16.26 24.59 2.13
N ASP A 188 16.56 23.78 3.14
CA ASP A 188 17.25 24.15 4.38
C ASP A 188 18.70 24.62 4.13
N TYR A 189 18.91 25.91 3.90
CA TYR A 189 20.26 26.48 3.92
C TYR A 189 20.50 27.24 5.22
N VAL A 190 21.45 26.76 6.02
CA VAL A 190 21.94 27.41 7.24
C VAL A 190 23.37 27.94 6.99
N PRO A 191 23.70 29.18 7.41
CA PRO A 191 25.06 29.71 7.29
C PRO A 191 26.10 28.85 8.05
N LEU A 192 27.24 28.56 7.42
CA LEU A 192 28.30 27.72 8.01
C LEU A 192 28.82 28.26 9.36
N GLU A 193 28.84 29.59 9.53
CA GLU A 193 29.25 30.24 10.78
C GLU A 193 28.37 29.83 11.97
N GLU A 194 27.06 29.65 11.74
CA GLU A 194 26.11 29.21 12.77
C GLU A 194 26.27 27.72 13.13
N LEU A 195 26.78 26.90 12.21
CA LEU A 195 27.05 25.48 12.44
C LEU A 195 28.41 25.22 13.10
N LEU A 196 29.39 26.11 12.93
CA LEU A 196 30.75 25.93 13.44
C LEU A 196 30.81 25.89 14.97
N GLN A 197 30.11 26.80 15.63
CA GLN A 197 30.20 26.95 17.08
C GLN A 197 29.58 25.77 17.85
N PRO A 198 28.34 25.30 17.53
CA PRO A 198 27.78 24.08 18.12
C PRO A 198 28.63 22.83 17.85
N THR A 199 29.22 22.72 16.65
CA THR A 199 30.07 21.57 16.27
C THR A 199 31.36 21.55 17.10
N MET A 200 31.98 22.69 17.34
CA MET A 200 33.18 22.78 18.17
C MET A 200 32.88 22.48 19.65
N ASP A 201 31.76 22.97 20.17
CA ASP A 201 31.30 22.65 21.52
C ASP A 201 31.04 21.15 21.68
N GLU A 202 30.50 20.48 20.66
CA GLU A 202 30.32 19.02 20.65
C GLU A 202 31.67 18.29 20.68
N ILE A 203 32.65 18.71 19.87
CA ILE A 203 34.01 18.14 19.85
C ILE A 203 34.70 18.29 21.23
N ASP A 204 34.60 19.45 21.86
CA ASP A 204 35.17 19.69 23.19
C ASP A 204 34.46 18.87 24.28
N SER A 205 33.15 18.66 24.15
CA SER A 205 32.38 17.79 25.04
C SER A 205 32.81 16.32 24.93
N ILE A 206 33.17 15.86 23.73
CA ILE A 206 33.67 14.51 23.47
C ILE A 206 35.09 14.35 24.02
N ALA A 207 35.95 15.37 23.80
CA ALA A 207 37.33 15.37 24.28
C ALA A 207 37.41 15.35 25.82
N SER A 208 36.58 16.15 26.50
CA SER A 208 36.54 16.22 27.97
C SER A 208 36.04 14.93 28.65
N ARG A 209 35.35 14.05 27.92
CA ARG A 209 34.80 12.78 28.42
C ARG A 209 35.65 11.55 28.05
N GLY A 210 36.91 11.77 27.65
CA GLY A 210 37.85 10.68 27.36
C GLY A 210 37.91 10.25 25.90
N GLY A 211 37.42 11.08 24.97
CA GLY A 211 37.65 10.91 23.53
C GLY A 211 36.72 9.93 22.81
N LEU A 212 35.61 9.53 23.44
CA LEU A 212 34.59 8.69 22.82
C LEU A 212 33.25 9.46 22.79
N SER A 213 32.71 9.69 21.60
CA SER A 213 31.36 10.23 21.44
C SER A 213 30.37 9.14 21.84
N LEU A 214 29.55 9.39 22.85
CA LEU A 214 28.58 8.41 23.37
C LEU A 214 27.20 8.73 22.82
N GLY A 215 26.70 7.90 21.92
CA GLY A 215 25.30 7.86 21.51
C GLY A 215 24.41 7.16 22.54
N VAL A 216 23.13 6.97 22.20
CA VAL A 216 22.20 6.16 23.00
C VAL A 216 22.65 4.69 22.94
N PRO A 217 22.95 4.04 24.08
CA PRO A 217 23.41 2.66 24.08
C PRO A 217 22.30 1.71 23.63
N THR A 218 22.63 0.74 22.78
CA THR A 218 21.70 -0.26 22.26
C THR A 218 21.41 -1.39 23.27
N GLY A 219 22.29 -1.54 24.27
CA GLY A 219 22.21 -2.63 25.25
C GLY A 219 22.95 -3.90 24.80
N PHE A 220 23.49 -3.93 23.58
CA PHE A 220 24.38 -4.99 23.10
C PHE A 220 25.84 -4.53 23.20
N ALA A 221 26.57 -5.02 24.20
CA ALA A 221 27.94 -4.55 24.49
C ALA A 221 28.90 -4.61 23.30
N ASP A 222 28.77 -5.65 22.46
CA ASP A 222 29.61 -5.81 21.27
C ASP A 222 29.25 -4.80 20.16
N LEU A 223 27.97 -4.46 20.01
CA LEU A 223 27.51 -3.47 19.04
C LEU A 223 27.86 -2.06 19.51
N ASP A 224 27.63 -1.75 20.78
CA ASP A 224 27.96 -0.46 21.39
C ASP A 224 29.48 -0.19 21.36
N LYS A 225 30.32 -1.22 21.39
CA LYS A 225 31.77 -1.08 21.22
C LYS A 225 32.17 -0.71 19.78
N LEU A 226 31.36 -1.09 18.79
CA LEU A 226 31.61 -0.80 17.38
C LEU A 226 31.02 0.55 16.96
N THR A 227 29.85 0.91 17.49
CA THR A 227 29.11 2.11 17.10
C THR A 227 29.25 3.27 18.08
N ASN A 228 29.74 3.01 19.29
CA ASN A 228 29.69 3.92 20.45
C ASN A 228 28.26 4.39 20.81
N GLY A 229 27.26 3.55 20.52
CA GLY A 229 25.83 3.87 20.65
C GLY A 229 25.22 4.42 19.37
N LEU A 230 23.97 4.89 19.45
CA LEU A 230 23.22 5.47 18.33
C LEU A 230 23.19 6.99 18.46
N HIS A 231 23.65 7.72 17.45
CA HIS A 231 23.74 9.18 17.53
C HIS A 231 22.50 9.88 16.95
N PRO A 232 22.04 10.98 17.57
CA PRO A 232 20.97 11.82 17.02
C PRO A 232 21.30 12.31 15.60
N GLY A 233 20.29 12.40 14.73
CA GLY A 233 20.45 12.83 13.33
C GLY A 233 20.90 11.72 12.36
N GLN A 234 21.23 10.52 12.84
CA GLN A 234 21.54 9.37 11.99
C GLN A 234 20.27 8.60 11.62
N MET A 235 20.10 8.30 10.32
CA MET A 235 19.16 7.29 9.86
C MET A 235 19.81 5.91 9.97
N ILE A 236 19.37 5.11 10.94
CA ILE A 236 19.92 3.77 11.20
C ILE A 236 18.97 2.73 10.62
N ILE A 237 19.41 2.08 9.53
CA ILE A 237 18.60 1.07 8.83
C ILE A 237 19.04 -0.34 9.28
N VAL A 238 18.14 -1.06 9.93
CA VAL A 238 18.32 -2.50 10.24
C VAL A 238 17.74 -3.32 9.09
N ALA A 239 18.57 -3.55 8.07
CA ALA A 239 18.18 -4.35 6.91
C ALA A 239 18.46 -5.84 7.17
N ALA A 240 17.44 -6.66 6.97
CA ALA A 240 17.54 -8.09 7.16
C ALA A 240 16.74 -8.81 6.06
N ARG A 241 17.25 -9.94 5.58
CA ARG A 241 16.54 -10.83 4.63
C ARG A 241 15.15 -11.24 5.19
N PRO A 242 14.21 -11.68 4.36
CA PRO A 242 13.02 -12.35 4.89
C PRO A 242 13.42 -13.50 5.84
N GLY A 243 12.85 -13.53 7.05
CA GLY A 243 13.13 -14.56 8.06
C GLY A 243 14.20 -14.25 9.11
N VAL A 244 14.82 -13.05 9.13
CA VAL A 244 15.80 -12.63 10.16
C VAL A 244 15.22 -11.72 11.27
N GLY A 245 13.88 -11.64 11.38
CA GLY A 245 13.20 -11.01 12.52
C GLY A 245 12.58 -9.63 12.25
N LYS A 246 11.72 -9.52 11.22
CA LYS A 246 10.77 -8.40 11.09
C LYS A 246 9.42 -8.81 11.74
N ALA A 247 8.74 -7.86 12.36
CA ALA A 247 7.62 -8.12 13.26
C ALA A 247 6.43 -8.84 12.59
N LEU A 248 5.74 -9.68 13.35
CA LEU A 248 4.52 -10.41 12.99
C LEU A 248 3.47 -10.27 14.11
N SER A 249 2.19 -10.41 13.78
CA SER A 249 1.11 -10.43 14.77
C SER A 249 1.27 -11.60 15.75
N LEU A 250 0.89 -11.40 17.02
CA LEU A 250 1.06 -12.41 18.08
C LEU A 250 0.25 -13.69 17.83
N ASP A 251 -0.89 -13.57 17.16
CA ASP A 251 -1.75 -14.72 16.88
C ASP A 251 -1.36 -15.45 15.59
N THR A 252 -0.36 -14.94 14.85
CA THR A 252 0.10 -15.57 13.61
C THR A 252 0.57 -17.00 13.90
N PRO A 253 -0.05 -18.01 13.26
CA PRO A 253 0.35 -19.39 13.46
C PRO A 253 1.70 -19.64 12.79
N LEU A 254 2.63 -20.23 13.55
CA LEU A 254 3.98 -20.54 13.10
C LEU A 254 4.17 -22.07 13.04
N PRO A 255 4.66 -22.61 11.92
CA PRO A 255 4.89 -24.04 11.78
C PRO A 255 6.13 -24.47 12.58
N THR A 256 5.98 -25.54 13.36
CA THR A 256 7.07 -26.22 14.09
C THR A 256 7.25 -27.63 13.52
N PRO A 257 8.39 -28.30 13.78
CA PRO A 257 8.56 -29.70 13.38
C PRO A 257 7.51 -30.66 13.94
N THR A 258 6.87 -30.31 15.06
CA THR A 258 5.93 -31.16 15.80
C THR A 258 4.48 -30.71 15.71
N GLY A 259 4.17 -29.59 15.04
CA GLY A 259 2.83 -29.02 15.03
C GLY A 259 2.84 -27.52 14.77
N TRP A 260 2.01 -26.77 15.49
CA TRP A 260 1.89 -25.33 15.37
C TRP A 260 2.11 -24.66 16.73
N THR A 261 2.70 -23.48 16.68
CA THR A 261 2.70 -22.52 17.78
C THR A 261 2.15 -21.20 17.25
N THR A 262 2.06 -20.17 18.09
CA THR A 262 1.75 -18.80 17.65
C THR A 262 2.95 -17.91 17.90
N MET A 263 3.05 -16.80 17.17
CA MET A 263 4.13 -15.83 17.35
C MET A 263 4.25 -15.36 18.80
N GLY A 264 3.13 -15.15 19.50
CA GLY A 264 3.11 -14.75 20.91
C GLY A 264 3.48 -15.84 21.90
N ARG A 265 3.58 -17.11 21.48
CA ARG A 265 4.02 -18.25 22.30
C ARG A 265 5.45 -18.69 22.01
N VAL A 266 6.04 -18.23 20.89
CA VAL A 266 7.41 -18.56 20.53
C VAL A 266 8.39 -17.94 21.51
N ALA A 267 9.32 -18.74 21.99
CA ALA A 267 10.43 -18.32 22.83
C ALA A 267 11.79 -18.69 22.21
N VAL A 268 12.84 -18.02 22.68
CA VAL A 268 14.23 -18.39 22.34
C VAL A 268 14.47 -19.84 22.75
N GLY A 269 15.00 -20.64 21.82
CA GLY A 269 15.23 -22.07 21.97
C GLY A 269 14.17 -22.96 21.29
N ASP A 270 13.02 -22.41 20.90
CA ASP A 270 12.00 -23.16 20.16
C ASP A 270 12.46 -23.52 18.74
N LYS A 271 11.85 -24.56 18.16
CA LYS A 271 12.09 -24.96 16.77
C LYS A 271 10.94 -24.56 15.85
N LEU A 272 11.26 -23.77 14.83
CA LEU A 272 10.36 -23.41 13.74
C LEU A 272 10.80 -24.06 12.43
N LEU A 273 9.96 -24.02 11.40
CA LEU A 273 10.34 -24.40 10.04
C LEU A 273 10.76 -23.17 9.23
N ASP A 274 11.86 -23.29 8.48
CA ASP A 274 12.30 -22.27 7.52
C ASP A 274 11.50 -22.34 6.20
N ALA A 275 11.80 -21.43 5.27
CA ALA A 275 11.17 -21.37 3.94
C ALA A 275 11.39 -22.61 3.06
N HIS A 276 12.25 -23.54 3.49
CA HIS A 276 12.51 -24.82 2.84
C HIS A 276 11.95 -26.00 3.62
N GLY A 277 11.19 -25.76 4.70
CA GLY A 277 10.60 -26.79 5.55
C GLY A 277 11.59 -27.44 6.52
N ARG A 278 12.79 -26.88 6.70
CA ARG A 278 13.81 -27.44 7.59
C ARG A 278 13.68 -26.86 9.00
N PRO A 279 13.86 -27.68 10.05
CA PRO A 279 13.88 -27.17 11.43
C PRO A 279 15.01 -26.15 11.65
N THR A 280 14.65 -24.98 12.16
CA THR A 280 15.57 -23.92 12.61
C THR A 280 15.27 -23.54 14.07
N THR A 281 16.27 -23.02 14.78
CA THR A 281 16.12 -22.65 16.21
C THR A 281 15.91 -21.16 16.34
N VAL A 282 14.96 -20.75 17.18
CA VAL A 282 14.72 -19.35 17.52
C VAL A 282 15.86 -18.87 18.41
N VAL A 283 16.68 -17.93 17.92
CA VAL A 283 17.86 -17.43 18.64
C VAL A 283 17.62 -16.13 19.41
N ALA A 284 16.57 -15.40 19.06
CA ALA A 284 16.16 -14.16 19.69
C ALA A 284 14.65 -13.93 19.50
N ALA A 285 14.03 -13.20 20.42
CA ALA A 285 12.67 -12.68 20.30
C ALA A 285 12.68 -11.21 20.73
N THR A 286 11.99 -10.35 19.99
CA THR A 286 11.83 -8.93 20.29
C THR A 286 10.58 -8.71 21.14
N ASP A 287 10.54 -7.60 21.88
CA ASP A 287 9.33 -7.20 22.63
C ASP A 287 8.13 -6.94 21.70
N VAL A 288 6.93 -7.08 22.26
CA VAL A 288 5.68 -6.83 21.54
C VAL A 288 5.59 -5.34 21.20
N MET A 289 5.46 -5.04 19.91
CA MET A 289 5.23 -3.68 19.44
C MET A 289 3.75 -3.31 19.60
N THR A 290 3.44 -2.40 20.51
CA THR A 290 2.09 -1.84 20.69
C THR A 290 1.89 -0.60 19.80
N GLU A 291 0.63 -0.25 19.50
CA GLU A 291 0.24 1.00 18.81
C GLU A 291 0.65 1.12 17.33
N ARG A 292 0.80 -0.01 16.63
CA ARG A 292 1.03 -0.02 15.18
C ARG A 292 -0.24 -0.30 14.37
N PRO A 293 -0.53 0.45 13.29
CA PRO A 293 -1.67 0.16 12.43
C PRO A 293 -1.51 -1.21 11.78
N CYS A 294 -2.55 -2.04 11.83
CA CYS A 294 -2.59 -3.34 11.18
C CYS A 294 -3.77 -3.39 10.21
N TYR A 295 -3.58 -4.06 9.08
CA TYR A 295 -4.57 -4.21 8.02
C TYR A 295 -4.92 -5.69 7.84
N GLU A 296 -6.17 -5.98 7.56
CA GLU A 296 -6.59 -7.29 7.07
C GLU A 296 -6.42 -7.32 5.55
N VAL A 297 -5.50 -8.17 5.08
CA VAL A 297 -5.23 -8.39 3.65
C VAL A 297 -5.99 -9.63 3.20
N GLU A 298 -7.01 -9.45 2.35
CA GLU A 298 -7.77 -10.54 1.73
C GLU A 298 -7.18 -10.88 0.36
N PHE A 299 -6.95 -12.17 0.12
CA PHE A 299 -6.42 -12.69 -1.13
C PHE A 299 -7.54 -13.19 -2.04
N ALA A 300 -7.27 -13.27 -3.35
CA ALA A 300 -8.24 -13.76 -4.34
C ALA A 300 -8.67 -15.22 -4.12
N ASP A 301 -7.93 -15.99 -3.32
CA ASP A 301 -8.25 -17.35 -2.91
C ASP A 301 -9.23 -17.42 -1.70
N GLY A 302 -9.62 -16.26 -1.17
CA GLY A 302 -10.53 -16.07 -0.03
C GLY A 302 -9.87 -16.24 1.33
N ASN A 303 -8.54 -16.37 1.41
CA ASN A 303 -7.81 -16.31 2.68
C ASN A 303 -7.59 -14.85 3.09
N SER A 304 -7.52 -14.60 4.39
CA SER A 304 -7.12 -13.29 4.92
C SER A 304 -5.97 -13.41 5.92
N ILE A 305 -5.14 -12.38 6.00
CA ILE A 305 -4.06 -12.26 6.98
C ILE A 305 -4.04 -10.86 7.58
N LEU A 306 -3.82 -10.78 8.89
CA LEU A 306 -3.56 -9.52 9.57
C LEU A 306 -2.07 -9.20 9.46
N ALA A 307 -1.74 -8.06 8.84
CA ALA A 307 -0.38 -7.60 8.63
C ALA A 307 -0.19 -6.17 9.15
N ASP A 308 0.97 -5.91 9.74
CA ASP A 308 1.41 -4.56 10.13
C ASP A 308 1.49 -3.64 8.90
N ALA A 309 1.23 -2.34 9.08
CA ALA A 309 1.30 -1.31 8.05
C ALA A 309 2.59 -1.38 7.24
N TRP A 310 3.71 -1.62 7.93
CA TRP A 310 5.04 -1.63 7.34
C TRP A 310 5.54 -3.03 6.96
N HIS A 311 4.68 -4.05 7.03
CA HIS A 311 5.04 -5.37 6.53
C HIS A 311 5.28 -5.29 5.02
N GLU A 312 6.47 -5.71 4.58
CA GLU A 312 6.87 -5.64 3.18
C GLU A 312 6.48 -6.92 2.43
N TRP A 313 5.81 -6.73 1.30
CA TRP A 313 5.37 -7.77 0.38
C TRP A 313 6.20 -7.72 -0.89
N ALA A 314 6.74 -8.86 -1.31
CA ALA A 314 7.23 -9.03 -2.67
C ALA A 314 6.02 -9.28 -3.58
N ILE A 315 5.64 -8.28 -4.35
CA ILE A 315 4.52 -8.35 -5.29
C ILE A 315 5.01 -8.34 -6.73
N GLU A 316 4.18 -8.86 -7.62
CA GLU A 316 4.37 -8.80 -9.06
C GLU A 316 3.20 -8.00 -9.67
N VAL A 317 3.52 -6.90 -10.34
CA VAL A 317 2.59 -5.98 -11.00
C VAL A 317 3.04 -5.80 -12.44
N ASP A 318 2.15 -6.07 -13.39
CA ASP A 318 2.41 -5.99 -14.83
C ASP A 318 3.68 -6.75 -15.27
N GLY A 319 3.97 -7.89 -14.62
CA GLY A 319 5.15 -8.72 -14.90
C GLY A 319 6.47 -8.19 -14.31
N SER A 320 6.43 -7.11 -13.52
CA SER A 320 7.57 -6.57 -12.79
C SER A 320 7.47 -6.87 -11.30
N SER A 321 8.57 -7.31 -10.69
CA SER A 321 8.62 -7.58 -9.26
C SER A 321 9.05 -6.32 -8.49
N GLN A 322 8.28 -5.98 -7.46
CA GLN A 322 8.58 -4.86 -6.56
C GLN A 322 8.28 -5.25 -5.12
N VAL A 323 8.91 -4.53 -4.18
CA VAL A 323 8.64 -4.68 -2.75
C VAL A 323 7.87 -3.45 -2.29
N VAL A 324 6.72 -3.67 -1.65
CA VAL A 324 5.85 -2.62 -1.13
C VAL A 324 5.41 -2.93 0.29
N THR A 325 5.10 -1.93 1.10
CA THR A 325 4.51 -2.14 2.44
C THR A 325 3.02 -2.48 2.34
N THR A 326 2.43 -3.07 3.38
CA THR A 326 0.97 -3.31 3.46
C THR A 326 0.19 -2.02 3.25
N GLU A 327 0.62 -0.93 3.87
CA GLU A 327 0.05 0.40 3.68
C GLU A 327 0.24 0.91 2.24
N GLY A 328 1.42 0.69 1.65
CA GLY A 328 1.70 1.01 0.25
C GLY A 328 0.85 0.20 -0.73
N MET A 329 0.48 -1.04 -0.38
CA MET A 329 -0.46 -1.84 -1.17
C MET A 329 -1.86 -1.26 -1.17
N CYS A 330 -2.31 -0.63 -0.08
CA CYS A 330 -3.63 0.02 -0.04
C CYS A 330 -3.77 1.14 -1.06
N ALA A 331 -2.66 1.80 -1.43
CA ALA A 331 -2.64 2.84 -2.46
C ALA A 331 -2.58 2.28 -3.90
N HIS A 332 -2.35 0.98 -4.07
CA HIS A 332 -2.23 0.37 -5.39
C HIS A 332 -3.61 0.17 -6.04
N VAL A 333 -3.75 0.65 -7.28
CA VAL A 333 -4.96 0.44 -8.11
C VAL A 333 -4.62 -0.59 -9.19
N GLY A 334 -5.21 -1.78 -9.10
CA GLY A 334 -4.96 -2.87 -10.05
C GLY A 334 -4.90 -4.24 -9.38
N SER A 335 -4.41 -5.25 -10.11
CA SER A 335 -4.14 -6.59 -9.59
C SER A 335 -2.66 -6.77 -9.31
N ALA A 336 -2.31 -7.03 -8.05
CA ALA A 336 -0.97 -7.42 -7.63
C ALA A 336 -0.94 -8.90 -7.26
N PHE A 337 0.12 -9.61 -7.67
CA PHE A 337 0.30 -11.03 -7.34
C PHE A 337 1.35 -11.18 -6.25
N ILE A 338 1.00 -11.91 -5.19
CA ILE A 338 1.94 -12.30 -4.14
C ILE A 338 2.34 -13.76 -4.39
N ARG A 339 3.65 -14.01 -4.55
CA ARG A 339 4.13 -15.38 -4.75
C ARG A 339 4.11 -16.14 -3.44
N ASN A 340 3.31 -17.20 -3.39
CA ASN A 340 3.36 -18.16 -2.30
C ASN A 340 4.69 -18.94 -2.30
N THR A 341 5.07 -19.40 -1.12
CA THR A 341 6.24 -20.27 -0.97
C THR A 341 5.96 -21.60 -1.68
N LYS A 342 7.00 -22.22 -2.26
CA LYS A 342 6.89 -23.57 -2.81
C LYS A 342 6.37 -24.55 -1.74
N PRO A 343 5.70 -25.65 -2.13
CA PRO A 343 5.20 -26.64 -1.19
C PRO A 343 6.30 -27.10 -0.22
N LEU A 344 6.01 -27.05 1.08
CA LEU A 344 6.98 -27.44 2.10
C LEU A 344 7.13 -28.97 2.12
N GLU A 345 8.37 -29.45 2.00
CA GLU A 345 8.69 -30.87 2.18
C GLU A 345 8.79 -31.17 3.67
N LEU A 346 7.68 -31.62 4.26
CA LEU A 346 7.61 -32.01 5.66
C LEU A 346 8.12 -33.45 5.85
N PRO A 347 8.62 -33.81 7.06
CA PRO A 347 9.00 -35.18 7.36
C PRO A 347 7.84 -36.15 7.13
N ARG A 348 8.13 -37.31 6.54
CA ARG A 348 7.16 -38.40 6.39
C ARG A 348 6.66 -38.84 7.77
N LYS A 349 5.34 -38.83 7.96
CA LYS A 349 4.70 -39.26 9.21
C LYS A 349 4.21 -40.70 9.12
N ARG A 350 4.15 -41.38 10.26
CA ARG A 350 3.45 -42.66 10.38
C ARG A 350 2.02 -42.37 10.83
N PHE A 351 1.08 -42.57 9.93
CA PHE A 351 -0.35 -42.45 10.21
C PHE A 351 -0.94 -43.83 10.54
N ALA A 352 -2.05 -43.85 11.28
CA ALA A 352 -2.76 -45.08 11.59
C ALA A 352 -3.28 -45.76 10.32
N TYR A 353 -3.73 -44.96 9.35
CA TYR A 353 -4.21 -45.41 8.04
C TYR A 353 -3.52 -44.61 6.94
N GLY A 354 -3.49 -45.17 5.74
CA GLY A 354 -2.88 -44.49 4.60
C GLY A 354 -3.64 -43.21 4.22
N PRO A 355 -2.95 -42.15 3.76
CA PRO A 355 -3.61 -40.89 3.41
C PRO A 355 -4.66 -41.03 2.31
N TYR A 356 -4.43 -41.84 1.27
CA TYR A 356 -5.42 -42.04 0.21
C TYR A 356 -6.70 -42.67 0.78
N THR A 357 -6.55 -43.71 1.61
CA THR A 357 -7.63 -44.45 2.24
C THR A 357 -8.51 -43.55 3.10
N VAL A 358 -7.90 -42.73 3.95
CA VAL A 358 -8.64 -41.79 4.81
C VAL A 358 -9.43 -40.78 3.98
N ALA A 359 -8.84 -40.28 2.90
CA ALA A 359 -9.49 -39.32 2.02
C ALA A 359 -10.66 -39.92 1.22
N ALA A 360 -10.45 -41.08 0.60
CA ALA A 360 -11.48 -41.75 -0.20
C ALA A 360 -12.71 -42.11 0.65
N LEU A 361 -12.48 -42.68 1.85
CA LEU A 361 -13.55 -43.05 2.76
C LEU A 361 -14.24 -41.84 3.38
N ALA A 362 -13.52 -40.77 3.71
CA ALA A 362 -14.14 -39.51 4.14
C ALA A 362 -14.98 -38.86 3.02
N GLY A 363 -14.62 -39.12 1.76
CA GLY A 363 -15.39 -38.75 0.57
C GLY A 363 -16.60 -39.65 0.29
N MET A 364 -16.81 -40.70 1.10
CA MET A 364 -17.85 -41.72 0.94
C MET A 364 -17.72 -42.55 -0.34
N ALA A 365 -16.50 -42.68 -0.89
CA ALA A 365 -16.23 -43.50 -2.06
C ALA A 365 -15.62 -44.85 -1.66
N PHE A 366 -16.48 -45.83 -1.46
CA PHE A 366 -16.10 -47.20 -1.08
C PHE A 366 -16.73 -48.27 -1.98
N ASP A 367 -17.74 -47.90 -2.78
CA ASP A 367 -18.43 -48.80 -3.71
C ASP A 367 -17.76 -48.87 -5.10
N ASP A 368 -16.73 -48.05 -5.34
CA ASP A 368 -15.97 -48.04 -6.59
C ASP A 368 -14.84 -49.09 -6.55
N PRO A 369 -14.81 -50.08 -7.48
CA PRO A 369 -13.80 -51.12 -7.49
C PRO A 369 -12.36 -50.62 -7.66
N GLU A 370 -12.13 -49.54 -8.40
CA GLU A 370 -10.79 -49.00 -8.66
C GLU A 370 -10.27 -48.25 -7.42
N ILE A 371 -11.14 -47.49 -6.75
CA ILE A 371 -10.82 -46.87 -5.46
C ILE A 371 -10.53 -47.96 -4.41
N GLY A 372 -11.33 -49.03 -4.39
CA GLY A 372 -11.11 -50.19 -3.52
C GLY A 372 -9.72 -50.82 -3.70
N MET A 373 -9.27 -51.01 -4.95
CA MET A 373 -7.92 -51.51 -5.23
C MET A 373 -6.81 -50.59 -4.71
N ARG A 374 -7.01 -49.27 -4.77
CA ARG A 374 -6.03 -48.29 -4.25
C ARG A 374 -6.01 -48.24 -2.72
N ILE A 375 -7.16 -48.41 -2.08
CA ILE A 375 -7.26 -48.56 -0.63
C ILE A 375 -6.48 -49.80 -0.16
N ASP A 376 -6.72 -50.96 -0.80
CA ASP A 376 -6.04 -52.21 -0.46
C ASP A 376 -4.51 -52.11 -0.64
N ALA A 377 -4.06 -51.31 -1.60
CA ALA A 377 -2.64 -51.06 -1.85
C ALA A 377 -1.93 -50.28 -0.72
N GLU A 378 -2.65 -49.46 0.05
CA GLU A 378 -2.08 -48.76 1.21
C GLU A 378 -1.99 -49.64 2.46
N GLY A 379 -2.78 -50.71 2.53
CA GLY A 379 -2.72 -51.71 3.58
C GLY A 379 -4.09 -52.15 4.09
N PRO A 380 -4.12 -53.08 5.05
CA PRO A 380 -5.37 -53.61 5.59
C PRO A 380 -6.14 -52.52 6.36
N VAL A 381 -7.43 -52.39 6.06
CA VAL A 381 -8.34 -51.45 6.72
C VAL A 381 -9.69 -52.10 6.98
N ASP A 382 -10.28 -51.85 8.15
CA ASP A 382 -11.70 -52.11 8.38
C ASP A 382 -12.49 -50.86 7.95
N VAL A 383 -13.01 -50.92 6.73
CA VAL A 383 -13.69 -49.79 6.07
C VAL A 383 -14.87 -49.29 6.90
N MET A 384 -15.70 -50.19 7.44
CA MET A 384 -16.92 -49.80 8.16
C MET A 384 -16.57 -49.12 9.49
N THR A 385 -15.59 -49.66 10.21
CA THR A 385 -15.12 -49.07 11.47
C THR A 385 -14.47 -47.71 11.22
N LEU A 386 -13.57 -47.61 10.23
CA LEU A 386 -12.89 -46.34 9.93
C LEU A 386 -13.85 -45.27 9.41
N MET A 387 -14.83 -45.62 8.57
CA MET A 387 -15.86 -44.67 8.14
C MET A 387 -16.69 -44.13 9.31
N ALA A 388 -17.06 -45.01 10.25
CA ALA A 388 -17.77 -44.61 11.46
C ALA A 388 -16.93 -43.66 12.33
N ASP A 389 -15.64 -43.95 12.47
CA ASP A 389 -14.70 -43.13 13.26
C ASP A 389 -14.42 -41.77 12.62
N LEU A 390 -14.26 -41.72 11.29
CA LEU A 390 -14.00 -40.46 10.57
C LEU A 390 -15.24 -39.57 10.52
N GLY A 391 -16.44 -40.15 10.40
CA GLY A 391 -17.69 -39.39 10.29
C GLY A 391 -17.69 -38.38 9.14
N GLY A 392 -17.05 -38.73 8.01
CA GLY A 392 -16.89 -37.85 6.85
C GLY A 392 -15.91 -36.69 7.05
N ARG A 393 -15.03 -36.76 8.07
CA ARG A 393 -14.01 -35.74 8.35
C ARG A 393 -12.61 -36.32 8.18
N ILE A 394 -11.71 -35.50 7.63
CA ILE A 394 -10.27 -35.80 7.58
C ILE A 394 -9.59 -35.17 8.79
N PRO A 395 -8.81 -35.94 9.58
CA PRO A 395 -8.02 -35.39 10.68
C PRO A 395 -6.94 -34.43 10.16
N TYR A 396 -6.80 -33.29 10.82
CA TYR A 396 -5.92 -32.20 10.36
C TYR A 396 -4.43 -32.59 10.30
N GLU A 397 -4.01 -33.63 11.03
CA GLU A 397 -2.65 -34.15 11.00
C GLU A 397 -2.20 -34.68 9.63
N TYR A 398 -3.14 -35.17 8.81
CA TYR A 398 -2.88 -35.67 7.45
C TYR A 398 -2.50 -34.53 6.49
N LEU A 399 -2.97 -33.30 6.75
CA LEU A 399 -2.58 -32.10 6.01
C LEU A 399 -1.13 -31.66 6.28
N ARG A 400 -0.43 -32.35 7.18
CA ARG A 400 0.93 -32.01 7.65
C ARG A 400 1.90 -33.19 7.49
N GLY A 401 1.64 -34.08 6.53
CA GLY A 401 2.58 -35.11 6.07
C GLY A 401 3.54 -34.60 4.98
N SER A 402 4.42 -35.47 4.50
CA SER A 402 5.31 -35.16 3.37
C SER A 402 4.50 -34.77 2.12
N ILE A 403 5.16 -34.16 1.11
CA ILE A 403 4.47 -33.80 -0.14
C ILE A 403 3.77 -35.02 -0.74
N ALA A 404 4.46 -36.17 -0.77
CA ALA A 404 3.88 -37.43 -1.25
C ALA A 404 2.62 -37.86 -0.48
N GLN A 405 2.61 -37.72 0.85
CA GLN A 405 1.45 -38.09 1.68
C GLN A 405 0.27 -37.15 1.47
N ARG A 406 0.54 -35.85 1.33
CA ARG A 406 -0.50 -34.85 1.04
C ARG A 406 -1.07 -35.00 -0.37
N ARG A 407 -0.24 -35.37 -1.35
CA ARG A 407 -0.70 -35.74 -2.71
C ARG A 407 -1.58 -36.99 -2.70
N ALA A 408 -1.21 -38.03 -1.94
CA ALA A 408 -2.02 -39.23 -1.78
C ALA A 408 -3.39 -38.92 -1.15
N LEU A 409 -3.41 -38.05 -0.12
CA LEU A 409 -4.66 -37.55 0.48
C LEU A 409 -5.52 -36.78 -0.53
N LEU A 410 -4.90 -35.94 -1.38
CA LEU A 410 -5.63 -35.17 -2.40
C LEU A 410 -6.23 -36.11 -3.44
N ALA A 411 -5.46 -37.09 -3.93
CA ALA A 411 -5.92 -38.09 -4.88
C ALA A 411 -7.18 -38.81 -4.37
N GLY A 412 -7.16 -39.32 -3.13
CA GLY A 412 -8.33 -40.02 -2.58
C GLY A 412 -9.58 -39.14 -2.49
N LEU A 413 -9.41 -37.85 -2.21
CA LEU A 413 -10.52 -36.89 -2.13
C LEU A 413 -11.11 -36.58 -3.51
N LEU A 414 -10.25 -36.47 -4.51
CA LEU A 414 -10.65 -36.16 -5.88
C LEU A 414 -11.30 -37.37 -6.54
N ASP A 415 -10.70 -38.55 -6.46
CA ASP A 415 -11.28 -39.80 -6.97
C ASP A 415 -12.68 -40.03 -6.38
N ALA A 416 -12.88 -39.66 -5.11
CA ALA A 416 -14.15 -39.86 -4.43
C ALA A 416 -15.27 -38.90 -4.85
N ARG A 417 -14.95 -37.65 -5.20
CA ARG A 417 -15.96 -36.58 -5.25
C ARG A 417 -15.81 -35.58 -6.39
N ALA A 418 -14.68 -35.53 -7.07
CA ALA A 418 -14.41 -34.51 -8.07
C ALA A 418 -15.03 -34.86 -9.43
N THR A 419 -15.33 -33.82 -10.20
CA THR A 419 -15.72 -33.91 -11.61
C THR A 419 -14.78 -33.04 -12.43
N VAL A 420 -14.44 -33.47 -13.64
CA VAL A 420 -13.70 -32.63 -14.59
C VAL A 420 -14.70 -31.89 -15.47
N ASP A 421 -14.58 -30.58 -15.52
CA ASP A 421 -15.39 -29.71 -16.37
C ASP A 421 -14.83 -29.68 -17.80
N ASP A 422 -15.64 -29.27 -18.77
CA ASP A 422 -15.26 -29.18 -20.19
C ASP A 422 -14.09 -28.21 -20.46
N ASP A 423 -13.81 -27.29 -19.55
CA ASP A 423 -12.69 -26.34 -19.60
C ASP A 423 -11.40 -26.88 -18.97
N GLY A 424 -11.38 -28.16 -18.57
CA GLY A 424 -10.22 -28.85 -17.99
C GLY A 424 -10.05 -28.62 -16.48
N TRP A 425 -10.89 -27.82 -15.85
CA TRP A 425 -10.83 -27.58 -14.41
C TRP A 425 -11.45 -28.74 -13.62
N ILE A 426 -10.85 -29.06 -12.48
CA ILE A 426 -11.36 -30.08 -11.57
C ILE A 426 -12.26 -29.40 -10.54
N THR A 427 -13.53 -29.76 -10.54
CA THR A 427 -14.54 -29.23 -9.63
C THR A 427 -14.80 -30.20 -8.49
N VAL A 428 -14.56 -29.75 -7.25
CA VAL A 428 -14.86 -30.50 -6.03
C VAL A 428 -16.11 -29.92 -5.37
N PRO A 429 -17.24 -30.66 -5.33
CA PRO A 429 -18.48 -30.19 -4.75
C PRO A 429 -18.39 -30.01 -3.24
N ALA A 430 -19.00 -28.94 -2.71
CA ALA A 430 -19.05 -28.68 -1.28
C ALA A 430 -19.90 -29.76 -0.56
N ALA A 431 -19.30 -30.62 0.28
CA ALA A 431 -20.07 -31.49 1.19
C ALA A 431 -20.33 -30.80 2.53
N THR A 432 -19.27 -30.26 3.13
CA THR A 432 -19.30 -29.64 4.46
C THR A 432 -18.28 -28.50 4.52
N ARG A 433 -18.48 -27.55 5.45
CA ARG A 433 -17.50 -26.47 5.70
C ARG A 433 -16.10 -27.02 6.03
N HIS A 434 -16.04 -28.14 6.77
CA HIS A 434 -14.79 -28.84 7.09
C HIS A 434 -14.10 -29.32 5.82
N MET A 435 -14.83 -30.02 4.94
CA MET A 435 -14.24 -30.58 3.73
C MET A 435 -13.74 -29.50 2.79
N THR A 436 -14.51 -28.42 2.58
CA THR A 436 -14.07 -27.28 1.78
C THR A 436 -12.77 -26.67 2.34
N ALA A 437 -12.64 -26.54 3.66
CA ALA A 437 -11.41 -26.03 4.28
C ALA A 437 -10.22 -26.98 4.13
N VAL A 438 -10.44 -28.29 4.29
CA VAL A 438 -9.40 -29.33 4.12
C VAL A 438 -8.87 -29.35 2.70
N VAL A 439 -9.75 -29.36 1.69
CA VAL A 439 -9.33 -29.39 0.28
C VAL A 439 -8.62 -28.08 -0.08
N ALA A 440 -9.12 -26.93 0.36
CA ALA A 440 -8.45 -25.65 0.14
C ALA A 440 -7.04 -25.60 0.75
N ASP A 441 -6.86 -26.02 2.00
CA ASP A 441 -5.54 -26.08 2.68
C ASP A 441 -4.60 -27.05 1.95
N LEU A 442 -5.11 -28.21 1.52
CA LEU A 442 -4.31 -29.22 0.83
C LEU A 442 -3.82 -28.73 -0.54
N VAL A 443 -4.71 -28.15 -1.32
CA VAL A 443 -4.43 -27.62 -2.66
C VAL A 443 -3.49 -26.41 -2.57
N ALA A 444 -3.77 -25.46 -1.68
CA ALA A 444 -2.89 -24.32 -1.40
C ALA A 444 -1.50 -24.76 -0.93
N GLY A 445 -1.45 -25.68 0.04
CA GLY A 445 -0.20 -26.18 0.62
C GLY A 445 0.61 -27.07 -0.33
N LEU A 446 0.00 -27.61 -1.38
CA LEU A 446 0.66 -28.32 -2.48
C LEU A 446 0.99 -27.40 -3.66
N GLY A 447 0.65 -26.11 -3.57
CA GLY A 447 1.00 -25.10 -4.55
C GLY A 447 0.17 -25.15 -5.83
N TYR A 448 -1.00 -25.80 -5.80
CA TYR A 448 -1.90 -25.83 -6.93
C TYR A 448 -2.77 -24.57 -6.97
N PRO A 449 -2.95 -23.93 -8.14
CA PRO A 449 -3.88 -22.83 -8.30
C PRO A 449 -5.32 -23.32 -8.11
N TYR A 450 -6.13 -22.52 -7.39
CA TYR A 450 -7.53 -22.85 -7.18
C TYR A 450 -8.41 -21.61 -7.06
N ARG A 451 -9.71 -21.81 -7.27
CA ARG A 451 -10.76 -20.80 -7.05
C ARG A 451 -11.83 -21.36 -6.14
N ARG A 452 -12.24 -20.56 -5.17
CA ARG A 452 -13.34 -20.91 -4.27
C ARG A 452 -14.60 -20.16 -4.68
N SER A 453 -15.69 -20.88 -4.86
CA SER A 453 -17.01 -20.28 -5.06
C SER A 453 -17.67 -19.92 -3.72
N ALA A 454 -18.49 -18.88 -3.71
CA ALA A 454 -19.36 -18.52 -2.58
C ALA A 454 -20.29 -19.66 -2.15
N THR A 455 -20.61 -20.59 -3.07
CA THR A 455 -21.42 -21.80 -2.80
C THR A 455 -20.62 -22.94 -2.16
N GLY A 456 -19.32 -22.75 -1.89
CA GLY A 456 -18.45 -23.72 -1.21
C GLY A 456 -17.71 -24.70 -2.12
N TRP A 457 -17.87 -24.56 -3.45
CA TRP A 457 -17.20 -25.37 -4.46
C TRP A 457 -15.75 -24.92 -4.62
N LEU A 458 -14.85 -25.86 -4.87
CA LEU A 458 -13.46 -25.60 -5.18
C LEU A 458 -13.19 -26.01 -6.62
N ARG A 459 -12.72 -25.09 -7.46
CA ARG A 459 -12.17 -25.40 -8.78
C ARG A 459 -10.66 -25.39 -8.70
N VAL A 460 -10.01 -26.47 -9.08
CA VAL A 460 -8.56 -26.65 -9.01
C VAL A 460 -8.03 -26.83 -10.42
N ASP A 461 -6.89 -26.19 -10.70
CA ASP A 461 -6.12 -26.39 -11.93
C ASP A 461 -4.81 -27.10 -11.54
N ALA A 462 -4.55 -28.25 -12.17
CA ALA A 462 -3.42 -29.09 -11.82
C ALA A 462 -2.99 -30.01 -12.98
N ASP A 463 -1.69 -29.95 -13.32
CA ASP A 463 -1.05 -30.65 -14.44
C ASP A 463 -0.29 -31.95 -14.02
N ASP A 464 -0.52 -32.47 -12.81
CA ASP A 464 0.26 -33.57 -12.20
C ASP A 464 -0.35 -34.96 -12.47
N ASP A 465 0.45 -36.03 -12.51
CA ASP A 465 -0.03 -37.43 -12.67
C ASP A 465 -0.84 -37.98 -11.45
N VAL A 466 -1.27 -37.09 -10.55
CA VAL A 466 -2.11 -37.39 -9.38
C VAL A 466 -3.58 -37.63 -9.78
N PHE A 467 -3.96 -37.26 -11.02
CA PHE A 467 -5.34 -37.30 -11.51
C PHE A 467 -5.60 -38.51 -12.41
N THR A 468 -6.41 -39.44 -11.93
CA THR A 468 -7.15 -40.38 -12.79
C THR A 468 -8.62 -40.03 -12.62
N VAL A 469 -9.11 -39.07 -13.42
CA VAL A 469 -10.54 -38.76 -13.45
C VAL A 469 -11.16 -39.59 -14.55
N HIS A 470 -12.06 -40.49 -14.15
CA HIS A 470 -12.83 -41.31 -15.07
C HIS A 470 -13.98 -40.48 -15.63
N HIS A 471 -14.11 -40.48 -16.96
CA HIS A 471 -15.19 -39.82 -17.70
C HIS A 471 -16.56 -40.42 -17.41
#